data_AF-A0AAD2UV32-F1
#
_entry.id   AF-A0AAD2UV32-F1
#
_cell.length_a   1.000
_cell.length_b   1.000
_cell.length_c   1.000
_cell.angle_alpha   90.00
_cell.angle_beta   90.00
_cell.angle_gamma   90.00
#
_symmetry.space_group_name_H-M   'P 1'
#
loop_
_entity.id
_entity.type
_entity.pdbx_description
1 polymer ?
#
loop_
_entity_poly.entity_id
_entity_poly.type
_entity_poly.pdbx_seq_one_letter_code
_entity_poly.pdbx_strand_id
1 'polypeptide(L)'
;MVVPKIDLIGLQMVDNMKKMIVFILPFILLFGCSHAAEKYPADISEFLKIADECQYLAGEWDSSIPKERQIAIEKEVNVTCPKATELQKKLSTKYQENKQLLEVINDYDF
;
A
#
# COMPACT_ATOMS: atom_id res chain seq x y z
N MET A 1 -3.84 32.33 -59.56
CA MET A 1 -3.86 31.78 -58.19
C MET A 1 -2.68 30.86 -58.05
N VAL A 2 -1.70 31.23 -57.22
CA VAL A 2 -0.51 30.40 -56.95
C VAL A 2 -0.89 29.47 -55.80
N VAL A 3 -0.99 28.18 -56.08
CA VAL A 3 -1.15 27.15 -55.04
C VAL A 3 0.22 26.99 -54.37
N PRO A 4 0.36 27.23 -53.05
CA PRO A 4 1.62 27.00 -52.38
C PRO A 4 1.84 25.49 -52.28
N LYS A 5 2.96 25.02 -52.84
CA LYS A 5 3.41 23.65 -52.75
C LYS A 5 3.88 23.40 -51.32
N ILE A 6 3.02 22.78 -50.52
CA ILE A 6 3.33 22.39 -49.15
C ILE A 6 4.42 21.33 -49.22
N ASP A 7 5.55 21.64 -48.59
CA ASP A 7 6.81 20.89 -48.65
C ASP A 7 6.63 19.48 -48.03
N LEU A 8 6.88 18.43 -48.81
CA LEU A 8 6.68 17.02 -48.43
C LEU A 8 7.52 16.58 -47.22
N ILE A 9 8.55 17.36 -46.87
CA ILE A 9 9.55 17.07 -45.84
C ILE A 9 8.96 17.19 -44.42
N GLY A 10 7.99 18.10 -44.21
CA GLY A 10 7.38 18.33 -42.89
C GLY A 10 6.44 17.22 -42.41
N LEU A 11 5.81 16.49 -43.34
CA LEU A 11 4.89 15.39 -43.01
C LEU A 11 5.64 14.12 -42.57
N GLN A 12 6.86 13.89 -43.08
CA GLN A 12 7.68 12.73 -42.70
C GLN A 12 8.21 12.84 -41.27
N MET A 13 8.51 14.04 -40.77
CA MET A 13 9.02 14.22 -39.41
C MET A 13 7.95 13.95 -38.33
N VAL A 14 6.69 14.36 -38.58
CA VAL A 14 5.56 14.16 -37.66
C VAL A 14 5.15 12.68 -37.53
N ASP A 15 5.20 11.93 -38.63
CA ASP A 15 4.83 10.50 -38.64
C ASP A 15 5.84 9.65 -37.85
N ASN A 16 7.13 9.96 -37.95
CA ASN A 16 8.19 9.30 -37.17
C ASN A 16 8.12 9.63 -35.67
N MET A 17 7.80 10.88 -35.31
CA MET A 17 7.53 11.27 -33.91
C MET A 17 6.34 10.53 -33.33
N LYS A 18 5.25 10.37 -34.11
CA LYS A 18 4.05 9.65 -33.67
C LYS A 18 4.31 8.15 -33.50
N LYS A 19 5.09 7.54 -34.38
CA LYS A 19 5.55 6.14 -34.27
C LYS A 19 6.44 5.92 -33.05
N MET A 20 7.34 6.86 -32.75
CA MET A 20 8.15 6.83 -31.53
C MET A 20 7.27 6.96 -30.27
N ILE A 21 6.28 7.86 -30.26
CA ILE A 21 5.36 8.00 -29.12
C ILE A 21 4.56 6.71 -28.88
N VAL A 22 4.08 6.04 -29.94
CA VAL A 22 3.34 4.76 -29.83
C VAL A 22 4.24 3.63 -29.32
N PHE A 23 5.54 3.65 -29.64
CA PHE A 23 6.48 2.61 -29.19
C PHE A 23 6.96 2.83 -27.74
N ILE A 24 6.98 4.07 -27.24
CA ILE A 24 7.47 4.43 -25.90
C ILE A 24 6.36 4.34 -24.83
N LEU A 25 5.09 4.56 -25.22
CA LEU A 25 3.93 4.56 -24.30
C LEU A 25 3.73 3.27 -23.47
N PRO A 26 3.94 2.04 -23.99
CA PRO A 26 3.72 0.82 -23.19
C PRO A 26 4.84 0.53 -22.18
N PHE A 27 6.00 1.19 -22.27
CA PHE A 27 7.15 0.89 -21.39
C PHE A 27 7.05 1.59 -20.01
N ILE A 28 6.29 2.67 -19.92
CA ILE A 28 6.14 3.48 -18.69
C ILE A 28 5.25 2.77 -17.65
N LEU A 29 4.38 1.85 -18.07
CA LEU A 29 3.46 1.11 -17.19
C LEU A 29 4.13 -0.02 -16.38
N LEU A 30 5.41 -0.30 -16.61
CA LEU A 30 6.17 -1.35 -15.92
C LEU A 30 7.04 -0.82 -14.77
N PHE A 31 7.01 0.49 -14.48
CA PHE A 31 7.59 1.03 -13.25
C PHE A 31 6.71 0.68 -12.05
N GLY A 32 6.69 -0.61 -11.69
CA GLY A 32 6.21 -1.05 -10.39
C GLY A 32 7.16 -0.53 -9.31
N CYS A 33 6.63 0.16 -8.31
CA CYS A 33 7.37 0.52 -7.11
C CYS A 33 7.84 -0.79 -6.45
N SER A 34 9.12 -1.10 -6.61
CA SER A 34 9.75 -2.19 -5.88
C SER A 34 9.87 -1.75 -4.42
N HIS A 35 8.86 -2.02 -3.61
CA HIS A 35 8.90 -1.77 -2.17
C HIS A 35 9.95 -2.69 -1.58
N ALA A 36 11.11 -2.13 -1.22
CA ALA A 36 12.05 -2.84 -0.37
C ALA A 36 11.33 -3.12 0.95
N ALA A 37 11.22 -4.40 1.35
CA ALA A 37 10.68 -4.73 2.66
C ALA A 37 11.56 -4.05 3.72
N GLU A 38 11.03 -3.01 4.35
CA GLU A 38 11.73 -2.35 5.45
C GLU A 38 12.01 -3.40 6.51
N LYS A 39 13.30 -3.62 6.81
CA LYS A 39 13.70 -4.54 7.87
C LYS A 39 13.50 -3.84 9.21
N TYR A 40 12.29 -3.97 9.73
CA TYR A 40 11.98 -3.51 11.07
C TYR A 40 12.71 -4.34 12.14
N PRO A 41 12.93 -3.75 13.33
CA PRO A 41 13.25 -4.52 14.52
C PRO A 41 12.27 -5.69 14.73
N ALA A 42 12.73 -6.77 15.37
CA ALA A 42 11.93 -7.98 15.52
C ALA A 42 10.62 -7.75 16.30
N ASP A 43 10.65 -6.89 17.32
CA ASP A 43 9.49 -6.55 18.14
C ASP A 43 8.50 -5.63 17.40
N ILE A 44 8.99 -4.73 16.54
CA ILE A 44 8.15 -3.98 15.61
C ILE A 44 7.49 -4.92 14.61
N SER A 45 8.25 -5.87 14.05
CA SER A 45 7.72 -6.86 13.10
C SER A 45 6.64 -7.76 13.73
N GLU A 46 6.84 -8.17 14.97
CA GLU A 46 5.85 -8.92 15.75
C GLU A 46 4.59 -8.08 16.00
N PHE A 47 4.76 -6.82 16.39
CA PHE A 47 3.65 -5.89 16.55
C PHE A 47 2.85 -5.74 15.25
N LEU A 48 3.51 -5.44 14.13
CA LEU A 48 2.85 -5.26 12.84
C LEU A 48 2.02 -6.48 12.46
N LYS A 49 2.56 -7.69 12.64
CA LYS A 49 1.81 -8.92 12.37
C LYS A 49 0.53 -9.04 13.21
N ILE A 50 0.61 -8.75 14.51
CA ILE A 50 -0.55 -8.86 15.43
C ILE A 50 -1.55 -7.72 15.18
N ALA A 51 -1.04 -6.54 14.84
CA ALA A 51 -1.81 -5.36 14.50
C ALA A 51 -2.60 -5.54 13.20
N ASP A 52 -1.97 -6.07 12.15
CA ASP A 52 -2.59 -6.48 10.89
C ASP A 52 -3.67 -7.55 11.11
N GLU A 53 -3.37 -8.55 11.94
CA GLU A 53 -4.33 -9.61 12.26
C GLU A 53 -5.57 -9.05 12.97
N CYS A 54 -5.40 -8.11 13.90
CA CYS A 54 -6.52 -7.43 14.55
C CYS A 54 -7.38 -6.65 13.54
N GLN A 55 -6.76 -5.85 12.66
CA GLN A 55 -7.50 -5.09 11.64
C GLN A 55 -8.23 -6.01 10.67
N TYR A 56 -7.59 -7.09 10.23
CA TYR A 56 -8.20 -8.10 9.39
C TYR A 56 -9.45 -8.68 10.05
N LEU A 57 -9.34 -9.14 11.30
CA LEU A 57 -10.48 -9.70 12.03
C LEU A 57 -11.63 -8.70 12.21
N ALA A 58 -11.31 -7.43 12.49
CA ALA A 58 -12.30 -6.37 12.59
C ALA A 58 -13.03 -6.13 11.25
N GLY A 59 -12.30 -6.17 10.13
CA GLY A 59 -12.86 -6.03 8.79
C GLY A 59 -13.71 -7.22 8.32
N GLU A 60 -13.44 -8.41 8.84
CA GLU A 60 -14.20 -9.63 8.52
C GLU A 60 -15.52 -9.74 9.30
N TRP A 61 -15.69 -8.98 10.39
CA TRP A 61 -16.92 -8.99 11.15
C TRP A 61 -18.00 -8.17 10.43
N ASP A 62 -19.11 -8.82 10.10
CA ASP A 62 -20.30 -8.16 9.56
C ASP A 62 -21.58 -8.85 10.04
N SER A 63 -22.66 -8.08 10.14
CA SER A 63 -23.96 -8.57 10.59
C SER A 63 -24.61 -9.59 9.64
N SER A 64 -24.21 -9.65 8.37
CA SER A 64 -24.77 -10.58 7.36
C SER A 64 -24.11 -11.96 7.35
N ILE A 65 -22.96 -12.14 8.02
CA ILE A 65 -22.28 -13.45 8.08
C ILE A 65 -22.98 -14.40 9.09
N PRO A 66 -22.82 -15.73 8.95
CA PRO A 66 -23.42 -16.69 9.87
C PRO A 66 -23.04 -16.44 11.35
N LYS A 67 -23.97 -16.71 12.27
CA LYS A 67 -23.77 -16.38 13.69
C LYS A 67 -22.58 -17.11 14.30
N GLU A 68 -22.35 -18.34 13.88
CA GLU A 68 -21.20 -19.15 14.31
C GLU A 68 -19.88 -18.50 13.91
N ARG A 69 -19.83 -17.88 12.71
CA ARG A 69 -18.65 -17.15 12.25
C ARG A 69 -18.46 -15.83 12.99
N GLN A 70 -19.54 -15.09 13.27
CA GLN A 70 -19.47 -13.89 14.11
C GLN A 70 -18.85 -14.21 15.48
N ILE A 71 -19.34 -15.27 16.14
CA ILE A 71 -18.84 -15.70 17.46
C ILE A 71 -17.37 -16.13 17.38
N ALA A 72 -16.96 -16.79 16.30
CA ALA A 72 -15.56 -17.16 16.11
C ALA A 72 -14.66 -15.92 15.97
N ILE A 73 -15.03 -14.98 15.12
CA ILE A 73 -14.29 -13.72 14.92
C ILE A 73 -14.25 -12.92 16.23
N GLU A 74 -15.37 -12.78 16.93
CA GLU A 74 -15.42 -12.08 18.23
C GLU A 74 -14.46 -12.70 19.25
N LYS A 75 -14.35 -14.03 19.30
CA LYS A 75 -13.38 -14.70 20.18
C LYS A 75 -11.93 -14.40 19.78
N GLU A 76 -11.64 -14.42 18.49
CA GLU A 76 -10.29 -14.12 17.96
C GLU A 76 -9.91 -12.65 18.22
N VAL A 77 -10.83 -11.71 17.93
CA VAL A 77 -10.68 -10.27 18.24
C VAL A 77 -10.36 -10.04 19.72
N ASN A 78 -11.13 -10.69 20.61
CA ASN A 78 -10.94 -10.58 22.06
C ASN A 78 -9.60 -11.12 22.58
N VAL A 79 -8.84 -11.85 21.75
CA VAL A 79 -7.50 -12.36 22.08
C VAL A 79 -6.41 -11.55 21.37
N THR A 80 -6.60 -11.23 20.09
CA THR A 80 -5.57 -10.62 19.24
C THR A 80 -5.48 -9.11 19.45
N CYS A 81 -6.60 -8.40 19.43
CA CYS A 81 -6.59 -6.94 19.51
C CYS A 81 -6.04 -6.39 20.85
N PRO A 82 -6.37 -6.96 22.03
CA PRO A 82 -5.74 -6.50 23.27
C PRO A 82 -4.21 -6.65 23.29
N LYS A 83 -3.68 -7.71 22.66
CA LYS A 83 -2.23 -7.90 22.51
C LYS A 83 -1.63 -6.84 21.59
N ALA A 84 -2.30 -6.50 20.48
CA ALA A 84 -1.89 -5.43 19.59
C ALA A 84 -1.79 -4.10 20.36
N THR A 85 -2.83 -3.74 21.12
CA THR A 85 -2.87 -2.51 21.93
C THR A 85 -1.77 -2.47 23.01
N GLU A 86 -1.52 -3.59 23.69
CA GLU A 86 -0.46 -3.68 24.70
C GLU A 86 0.94 -3.49 24.07
N LEU A 87 1.19 -4.18 22.95
CA LEU A 87 2.45 -4.05 22.21
C LEU A 87 2.63 -2.64 21.67
N GLN A 88 1.59 -2.02 21.12
CA GLN A 88 1.63 -0.64 20.66
C GLN A 88 2.10 0.29 21.79
N LYS A 89 1.43 0.26 22.96
CA LYS A 89 1.81 1.08 24.12
C LYS A 89 3.26 0.86 24.56
N LYS A 90 3.67 -0.40 24.64
CA LYS A 90 5.03 -0.79 25.03
C LYS A 90 6.06 -0.26 24.02
N LEU A 91 5.80 -0.39 22.73
CA LEU A 91 6.71 0.00 21.66
C LEU A 91 6.73 1.51 21.46
N SER A 92 5.60 2.22 21.56
CA SER A 92 5.56 3.68 21.56
C SER A 92 6.42 4.26 22.67
N THR A 93 6.44 3.62 23.85
CA THR A 93 7.34 4.00 24.95
C THR A 93 8.80 3.66 24.65
N LYS A 94 9.07 2.45 24.15
CA LYS A 94 10.44 1.98 23.84
C LYS A 94 11.12 2.83 22.76
N TYR A 95 10.37 3.22 21.74
CA TYR A 95 10.85 3.93 20.56
C TYR A 95 10.47 5.42 20.56
N GLN A 96 10.13 6.00 21.72
CA GLN A 96 9.61 7.36 21.84
C GLN A 96 10.49 8.46 21.21
N GLU A 97 11.80 8.23 21.09
CA GLU A 97 12.75 9.18 20.46
C GLU A 97 12.99 8.88 18.97
N ASN A 98 12.53 7.73 18.47
CA ASN A 98 12.65 7.33 17.08
C ASN A 98 11.37 7.67 16.32
N LYS A 99 11.36 8.85 15.68
CA LYS A 99 10.20 9.36 14.93
C LYS A 99 9.72 8.41 13.82
N GLN A 100 10.64 7.75 13.11
CA GLN A 100 10.28 6.85 12.01
C GLN A 100 9.54 5.62 12.51
N LEU A 101 10.06 4.98 13.58
CA LEU A 101 9.39 3.82 14.15
C LEU A 101 8.09 4.21 14.86
N LEU A 102 8.01 5.39 15.47
CA LEU A 102 6.76 5.90 16.03
C LEU A 102 5.68 6.09 14.98
N GLU A 103 6.02 6.60 13.80
CA GLU A 103 5.06 6.74 12.69
C GLU A 103 4.47 5.38 12.30
N VAL A 104 5.34 4.36 12.17
CA VAL A 104 4.93 2.98 11.90
C VAL A 104 4.07 2.39 13.02
N ILE A 105 4.43 2.61 14.29
CA ILE A 105 3.66 2.11 15.44
C ILE A 105 2.28 2.77 15.51
N ASN A 106 2.20 4.06 15.19
CA ASN A 106 1.00 4.88 15.33
C ASN A 106 0.10 4.86 14.08
N ASP A 107 0.50 4.15 13.01
CA ASP A 107 -0.32 3.96 11.80
C ASP A 107 -1.60 3.14 12.08
N TYR A 108 -1.61 2.42 13.20
CA TYR A 108 -2.77 1.65 13.67
C TYR A 108 -3.57 2.44 14.70
N ASP A 109 -4.87 2.57 14.47
CA ASP A 109 -5.83 3.16 15.40
C ASP A 109 -6.79 2.07 15.88
N PHE A 110 -6.69 1.70 17.16
CA PHE A 110 -7.45 0.60 17.79
C PHE A 110 -8.40 1.13 18.87
#